data_AF-A0A1C4UB44-F1
#
_entry.id   AF-A0A1C4UB44-F1
#
_cell.length_a   1.000
_cell.length_b   1.000
_cell.length_c   1.000
_cell.angle_alpha   90.00
_cell.angle_beta   90.00
_cell.angle_gamma   90.00
#
_symmetry.space_group_name_H-M   'P 1'
#
loop_
_entity.id
_entity.type
_entity.pdbx_description
1 polymer ?
#
loop_
_entity_poly.entity_id
_entity_poly.type
_entity_poly.pdbx_seq_one_letter_code
_entity_poly.pdbx_strand_id
1 'polypeptide(L)'
;MVATSDTFYSAALRRADQARGTHDGEQGIPALAEVRRRQAELAGTGETVTVGYQLVLLAELHEKLDHLHAQFLQMGRAAAIELDRCDERIERAREDVVRWEQRVEAARLPLTPEELLPRNREEQRWSDAMLRHRREVARSRRIMRAQEELEHARDQVDRRRAERVAAVRQHQAAASGPGTRARGLVELYQRRLAEYLAALARAHPHGRTLSPLLTLPPVALPTWVLETSSPSADTGSSL
;
A
#
# COMPACT_ATOMS: atom_id res chain seq x y z
N MET A 1 13.28 0.78 18.03
CA MET A 1 14.67 1.23 17.82
C MET A 1 14.79 1.70 16.39
N VAL A 2 14.82 3.02 16.18
CA VAL A 2 14.99 3.63 14.86
C VAL A 2 16.48 3.50 14.52
N ALA A 3 16.80 2.73 13.50
CA ALA A 3 18.17 2.63 13.01
C ALA A 3 18.61 4.02 12.52
N THR A 4 19.56 4.61 13.23
CA THR A 4 20.22 5.86 12.88
C THR A 4 20.85 5.73 11.50
N SER A 5 20.39 6.58 10.58
CA SER A 5 20.62 6.68 9.14
C SER A 5 22.04 7.12 8.72
N ASP A 6 23.07 6.68 9.42
CA ASP A 6 24.44 7.20 9.23
C ASP A 6 25.33 6.37 8.30
N THR A 7 24.85 5.27 7.73
CA THR A 7 25.69 4.35 6.93
C THR A 7 25.26 4.13 5.48
N PHE A 8 24.44 5.00 4.89
CA PHE A 8 24.05 4.84 3.48
C PHE A 8 25.07 5.39 2.47
N TYR A 9 25.95 6.32 2.86
CA TYR A 9 26.93 6.92 1.95
C TYR A 9 28.37 6.45 2.25
N SER A 10 28.86 5.52 1.43
CA SER A 10 30.13 4.83 1.69
C SER A 10 31.36 5.70 1.42
N ALA A 11 32.49 5.36 2.05
CA ALA A 11 33.76 6.01 1.80
C ALA A 11 34.26 5.84 0.35
N ALA A 12 33.84 4.79 -0.35
CA ALA A 12 34.18 4.57 -1.75
C ALA A 12 33.40 5.54 -2.66
N LEU A 13 32.10 5.73 -2.40
CA LEU A 13 31.28 6.70 -3.15
C LEU A 13 31.80 8.13 -2.93
N ARG A 14 32.16 8.50 -1.69
CA ARG A 14 32.83 9.78 -1.39
C ARG A 14 34.08 10.00 -2.23
N ARG A 15 34.96 9.00 -2.29
CA ARG A 15 36.19 9.08 -3.10
C ARG A 15 35.89 9.23 -4.58
N ALA A 16 34.89 8.53 -5.10
CA ALA A 16 34.48 8.63 -6.49
C ALA A 16 33.90 10.02 -6.82
N ASP A 17 32.98 10.52 -5.98
CA ASP A 17 32.36 11.84 -6.16
C ASP A 17 33.42 12.96 -6.03
N GLN A 18 34.39 12.81 -5.12
CA GLN A 18 35.53 13.72 -4.99
C GLN A 18 36.43 13.70 -6.23
N ALA A 19 36.79 12.50 -6.72
CA ALA A 19 37.61 12.37 -7.94
C ALA A 19 36.92 12.97 -9.16
N ARG A 20 35.60 12.78 -9.31
CA ARG A 20 34.79 13.42 -10.35
C ARG A 20 34.78 14.95 -10.21
N GLY A 21 34.61 15.47 -9.00
CA GLY A 21 34.68 16.91 -8.74
C GLY A 21 36.03 17.52 -9.11
N THR A 22 37.14 16.82 -8.82
CA THR A 22 38.49 17.25 -9.25
C THR A 22 38.60 17.27 -10.77
N HIS A 23 38.19 16.19 -11.44
CA HIS A 23 38.28 16.06 -12.89
C HIS A 23 37.44 17.11 -13.63
N ASP A 24 36.18 17.31 -13.23
CA ASP A 24 35.29 18.31 -13.83
C ASP A 24 35.81 19.74 -13.56
N GLY A 25 36.45 19.96 -12.40
CA GLY A 25 37.13 21.22 -12.08
C GLY A 25 38.33 21.50 -12.98
N GLU A 26 39.10 20.46 -13.35
CA GLU A 26 40.24 20.53 -14.26
C GLU A 26 39.83 20.67 -15.74
N GLN A 27 38.71 20.05 -16.14
CA GLN A 27 38.19 20.13 -17.51
C GLN A 27 37.49 21.46 -17.86
N GLY A 28 37.47 22.41 -16.92
CA GLY A 28 37.00 23.76 -17.14
C GLY A 28 35.48 23.87 -17.00
N ILE A 29 35.02 24.05 -15.76
CA ILE A 29 33.73 24.67 -15.50
C ILE A 29 33.71 26.02 -16.25
N PRO A 30 32.60 26.42 -16.90
CA PRO A 30 32.49 27.74 -17.51
C PRO A 30 32.92 28.84 -16.52
N ALA A 31 33.61 29.86 -17.02
CA ALA A 31 34.19 30.91 -16.19
C ALA A 31 33.13 31.58 -15.29
N LEU A 32 33.54 32.17 -14.16
CA LEU A 32 32.62 32.83 -13.22
C LEU A 32 31.67 33.83 -13.90
N ALA A 33 32.15 34.55 -14.90
CA ALA A 33 31.33 35.47 -15.69
C ALA A 33 30.21 34.75 -16.45
N GLU A 34 30.47 33.55 -16.97
CA GLU A 34 29.51 32.73 -17.70
C GLU A 34 28.53 32.02 -16.76
N VAL A 35 28.96 31.58 -15.58
CA VAL A 35 28.07 31.06 -14.53
C VAL A 35 27.12 32.15 -14.04
N ARG A 36 27.63 33.39 -13.81
CA ARG A 36 26.80 34.54 -13.44
C ARG A 36 25.84 34.95 -14.56
N ARG A 37 26.29 34.93 -15.82
CA ARG A 37 25.43 35.22 -16.97
C ARG A 37 24.29 34.21 -17.06
N ARG A 38 24.60 32.91 -16.96
CA ARG A 38 23.58 31.84 -16.93
C ARG A 38 22.64 31.99 -15.73
N GLN A 39 23.13 32.30 -14.53
CA GLN A 39 22.24 32.57 -13.40
C GLN A 39 21.30 33.76 -13.65
N ALA A 40 21.79 34.83 -14.26
CA ALA A 40 20.96 35.99 -14.60
C ALA A 40 19.91 35.65 -15.68
N GLU A 41 20.28 34.83 -16.66
CA GLU A 41 19.36 34.30 -17.68
C GLU A 41 18.28 33.39 -17.03
N LEU A 42 18.65 32.57 -16.05
CA LEU A 42 17.76 31.63 -15.38
C LEU A 42 16.98 32.24 -14.19
N ALA A 43 17.35 33.42 -13.71
CA ALA A 43 16.66 34.12 -12.62
C ALA A 43 15.20 34.46 -12.97
N GLY A 44 14.88 34.58 -14.26
CA GLY A 44 13.51 34.75 -14.76
C GLY A 44 12.69 33.46 -14.85
N THR A 45 13.33 32.29 -14.87
CA THR A 45 12.68 30.97 -15.00
C THR A 45 12.67 30.18 -13.68
N GLY A 46 13.48 30.60 -12.70
CA GLY A 46 13.65 29.88 -11.42
C GLY A 46 14.56 28.67 -11.52
N GLU A 47 15.27 28.50 -12.64
CA GLU A 47 16.17 27.37 -12.89
C GLU A 47 17.57 27.61 -12.28
N THR A 48 18.29 26.53 -11.95
CA THR A 48 19.64 26.59 -11.35
C THR A 48 20.69 26.12 -12.33
N VAL A 49 21.92 26.67 -12.23
CA VAL A 49 23.04 26.20 -13.05
C VAL A 49 23.43 24.78 -12.64
N THR A 50 23.22 23.82 -13.54
CA THR A 50 23.59 22.41 -13.35
C THR A 50 24.90 22.07 -14.06
N VAL A 51 25.74 21.25 -13.41
CA VAL A 51 27.00 20.74 -13.98
C VAL A 51 26.83 19.31 -14.49
N GLY A 52 27.67 18.85 -15.42
CA GLY A 52 27.50 17.58 -16.14
C GLY A 52 27.25 16.37 -15.25
N TYR A 53 28.10 16.13 -14.24
CA TYR A 53 27.93 14.96 -13.36
C TYR A 53 26.70 15.06 -12.44
N GLN A 54 26.24 16.27 -12.12
CA GLN A 54 24.97 16.46 -11.39
C GLN A 54 23.77 15.96 -12.20
N LEU A 55 23.75 16.16 -13.52
CA LEU A 55 22.70 15.61 -14.37
C LEU A 55 22.71 14.08 -14.39
N VAL A 56 23.90 13.47 -14.40
CA VAL A 56 24.05 12.00 -14.30
C VAL A 56 23.48 11.48 -12.99
N LEU A 57 23.81 12.11 -11.87
CA LEU A 57 23.29 11.72 -10.55
C LEU A 57 21.77 11.88 -10.45
N LEU A 58 21.21 12.96 -11.01
CA LEU A 58 19.76 13.18 -11.03
C LEU A 58 19.05 12.17 -11.95
N ALA A 59 19.62 11.83 -13.10
CA ALA A 59 19.09 10.82 -14.00
C ALA A 59 19.09 9.42 -13.35
N GLU A 60 20.19 9.02 -12.71
CA GLU A 60 20.26 7.77 -11.94
C GLU A 60 19.24 7.73 -10.81
N LEU A 61 19.04 8.85 -10.10
CA LEU A 61 18.02 8.94 -9.06
C LEU A 61 16.62 8.74 -9.65
N HIS A 62 16.32 9.42 -10.76
CA HIS A 62 15.03 9.32 -11.42
C HIS A 62 14.70 7.89 -11.85
N GLU A 63 15.65 7.21 -12.51
CA GLU A 63 15.47 5.81 -12.93
C GLU A 63 15.18 4.88 -11.73
N LYS A 64 15.88 5.08 -10.61
CA LYS A 64 15.66 4.30 -9.39
C LYS A 64 14.31 4.60 -8.75
N LEU A 65 13.88 5.86 -8.76
CA LEU A 65 12.56 6.25 -8.27
C LEU A 65 11.44 5.69 -9.15
N ASP A 66 11.60 5.70 -10.47
CA ASP A 66 10.65 5.10 -11.41
C ASP A 66 10.53 3.59 -11.20
N HIS A 67 11.65 2.91 -10.97
CA HIS A 67 11.62 1.49 -10.64
C HIS A 67 10.85 1.21 -9.34
N LEU A 68 11.06 2.01 -8.29
CA LEU A 68 10.31 1.88 -7.04
C LEU A 68 8.84 2.24 -7.21
N HIS A 69 8.52 3.22 -8.04
CA HIS A 69 7.14 3.59 -8.34
C HIS A 69 6.41 2.46 -9.09
N ALA A 70 7.08 1.82 -10.06
CA ALA A 70 6.53 0.65 -10.75
C ALA A 70 6.24 -0.50 -9.77
N GLN A 71 7.15 -0.76 -8.81
CA GLN A 71 6.92 -1.73 -7.74
C GLN A 71 5.72 -1.34 -6.88
N PHE A 72 5.63 -0.08 -6.45
CA PHE A 72 4.49 0.42 -5.66
C PHE A 72 3.15 0.24 -6.39
N LEU A 73 3.08 0.59 -7.67
CA LEU A 73 1.87 0.40 -8.50
C LEU A 73 1.50 -1.08 -8.69
N GLN A 74 2.50 -1.94 -8.86
CA GLN A 74 2.26 -3.39 -8.94
C GLN A 74 1.67 -3.94 -7.64
N MET A 75 2.21 -3.52 -6.49
CA MET A 75 1.71 -3.90 -5.18
C MET A 75 0.29 -3.37 -4.94
N GLY A 76 0.01 -2.11 -5.30
CA GLY A 76 -1.32 -1.52 -5.21
C GLY A 76 -2.36 -2.28 -6.04
N ARG A 77 -2.01 -2.70 -7.27
CA ARG A 77 -2.90 -3.54 -8.10
C ARG A 77 -3.16 -4.91 -7.50
N ALA A 78 -2.13 -5.56 -6.97
CA ALA A 78 -2.29 -6.85 -6.29
C ALA A 78 -3.19 -6.72 -5.05
N ALA A 79 -3.00 -5.65 -4.27
CA ALA A 79 -3.85 -5.35 -3.12
C ALA A 79 -5.31 -5.13 -3.52
N ALA A 80 -5.58 -4.33 -4.55
CA ALA A 80 -6.94 -4.09 -5.04
C ALA A 80 -7.64 -5.41 -5.43
N ILE A 81 -6.97 -6.26 -6.22
CA ILE A 81 -7.52 -7.57 -6.62
C ILE A 81 -7.82 -8.46 -5.41
N GLU A 82 -6.95 -8.48 -4.40
CA GLU A 82 -7.17 -9.28 -3.21
C GLU A 82 -8.32 -8.74 -2.35
N LEU A 83 -8.43 -7.42 -2.21
CA LEU A 83 -9.52 -6.78 -1.47
C LEU A 83 -10.88 -7.00 -2.16
N ASP A 84 -10.94 -6.89 -3.49
CA ASP A 84 -12.14 -7.22 -4.27
C ASP A 84 -12.57 -8.68 -4.03
N ARG A 85 -11.61 -9.61 -4.03
CA ARG A 85 -11.89 -11.03 -3.69
C ARG A 85 -12.32 -11.24 -2.25
N CYS A 86 -11.87 -10.40 -1.31
CA CYS A 86 -12.37 -10.43 0.06
C CYS A 86 -13.83 -9.96 0.11
N ASP A 87 -14.13 -8.87 -0.60
CA ASP A 87 -15.47 -8.27 -0.66
C ASP A 87 -16.47 -9.23 -1.32
N GLU A 88 -16.12 -9.88 -2.43
CA GLU A 88 -16.94 -10.93 -3.04
C GLU A 88 -17.23 -12.09 -2.07
N ARG A 89 -16.24 -12.52 -1.28
CA ARG A 89 -16.42 -13.60 -0.30
C ARG A 89 -17.31 -13.19 0.86
N ILE A 90 -17.27 -11.92 1.26
CA ILE A 90 -18.17 -11.36 2.27
C ILE A 90 -19.59 -11.33 1.74
N GLU A 91 -19.81 -10.86 0.51
CA GLU A 91 -21.15 -10.80 -0.08
C GLU A 91 -21.77 -12.20 -0.23
N ARG A 92 -21.01 -13.19 -0.72
CA ARG A 92 -21.50 -14.58 -0.78
C ARG A 92 -21.88 -15.13 0.61
N ALA A 93 -21.09 -14.82 1.64
CA ALA A 93 -21.42 -15.23 3.00
C ALA A 93 -22.69 -14.54 3.52
N ARG A 94 -22.95 -13.27 3.15
CA ARG A 94 -24.19 -12.56 3.48
C ARG A 94 -25.41 -13.17 2.78
N GLU A 95 -25.26 -13.53 1.50
CA GLU A 95 -26.32 -14.24 0.76
C GLU A 95 -26.67 -15.58 1.42
N ASP A 96 -25.67 -16.31 1.93
CA ASP A 96 -25.90 -17.55 2.68
C ASP A 96 -26.64 -17.30 4.00
N VAL A 97 -26.33 -16.22 4.73
CA VAL A 97 -27.10 -15.81 5.92
C VAL A 97 -28.58 -15.59 5.55
N VAL A 98 -28.86 -14.80 4.51
CA VAL A 98 -30.24 -14.55 4.05
C VAL A 98 -30.95 -15.86 3.68
N ARG A 99 -30.27 -16.76 2.96
CA ARG A 99 -30.81 -18.08 2.60
C ARG A 99 -31.15 -18.90 3.84
N TRP A 100 -30.30 -18.89 4.86
CA TRP A 100 -30.54 -19.63 6.09
C TRP A 100 -31.62 -18.99 6.97
N GLU A 101 -31.75 -17.67 6.98
CA GLU A 101 -32.88 -16.98 7.63
C GLU A 101 -34.21 -17.41 7.03
N GLN A 102 -34.32 -17.45 5.70
CA GLN A 102 -35.50 -17.95 5.00
C GLN A 102 -35.79 -19.43 5.31
N ARG A 103 -34.74 -20.27 5.45
CA ARG A 103 -34.90 -21.68 5.83
C ARG A 103 -35.36 -21.86 7.27
N VAL A 104 -34.89 -21.04 8.20
CA VAL A 104 -35.35 -21.03 9.59
C VAL A 104 -36.83 -20.63 9.64
N GLU A 105 -37.21 -19.58 8.91
CA GLU A 105 -38.61 -19.15 8.81
C GLU A 105 -39.50 -20.25 8.24
N ALA A 106 -39.10 -20.86 7.11
CA ALA A 106 -39.82 -21.96 6.50
C ALA A 106 -39.93 -23.19 7.43
N ALA A 107 -38.87 -23.53 8.17
CA ALA A 107 -38.88 -24.64 9.12
C ALA A 107 -39.82 -24.38 10.33
N ARG A 108 -40.06 -23.11 10.67
CA ARG A 108 -40.99 -22.69 11.73
C ARG A 108 -42.45 -22.68 11.28
N LEU A 109 -42.76 -22.88 10.01
CA LEU A 109 -44.14 -23.03 9.58
C LEU A 109 -44.80 -24.25 10.27
N PRO A 110 -46.10 -24.20 10.59
CA PRO A 110 -46.83 -25.34 11.13
C PRO A 110 -46.81 -26.52 10.17
N LEU A 111 -46.90 -27.74 10.71
CA LEU A 111 -47.08 -28.94 9.89
C LEU A 111 -48.37 -28.82 9.07
N THR A 112 -48.27 -29.07 7.77
CA THR A 112 -49.45 -29.05 6.91
C THR A 112 -50.27 -30.34 7.08
N PRO A 113 -51.58 -30.33 6.74
CA PRO A 113 -52.40 -31.54 6.77
C PRO A 113 -51.82 -32.68 5.93
N GLU A 114 -51.18 -32.36 4.80
CA GLU A 114 -50.53 -33.33 3.91
C GLU A 114 -49.30 -33.98 4.56
N GLU A 115 -48.53 -33.24 5.36
CA GLU A 115 -47.36 -33.77 6.07
C GLU A 115 -47.72 -34.75 7.20
N LEU A 116 -48.95 -34.67 7.71
CA LEU A 116 -49.50 -35.54 8.74
C LEU A 116 -50.01 -36.88 8.19
N LEU A 117 -50.09 -37.04 6.87
CA LEU A 117 -50.50 -38.31 6.26
C LEU A 117 -49.43 -39.39 6.44
N PRO A 118 -49.83 -40.67 6.65
CA PRO A 118 -48.91 -41.80 6.66
C PRO A 118 -48.19 -41.94 5.31
N ARG A 119 -46.85 -42.07 5.33
CA ARG A 119 -46.04 -42.18 4.11
C ARG A 119 -45.68 -43.61 3.72
N ASN A 120 -45.83 -44.55 4.64
CA ASN A 120 -45.53 -45.96 4.43
C ASN A 120 -46.52 -46.89 5.16
N ARG A 121 -46.46 -48.20 4.86
CA ARG A 121 -47.36 -49.21 5.46
C ARG A 121 -47.22 -49.36 6.98
N GLU A 122 -46.06 -49.02 7.54
CA GLU A 122 -45.83 -49.07 8.99
C GLU A 122 -46.55 -47.92 9.69
N GLU A 123 -46.42 -46.70 9.15
CA GLU A 123 -47.06 -45.49 9.64
C GLU A 123 -48.60 -45.58 9.57
N GLN A 124 -49.16 -46.37 8.64
CA GLN A 124 -50.61 -46.63 8.57
C GLN A 124 -51.17 -47.35 9.81
N ARG A 125 -50.32 -48.06 10.57
CA ARG A 125 -50.71 -48.79 11.79
C ARG A 125 -50.61 -47.92 13.04
N TRP A 126 -50.08 -46.70 12.92
CA TRP A 126 -49.84 -45.81 14.04
C TRP A 126 -51.08 -44.99 14.36
N SER A 127 -51.22 -44.56 15.62
CA SER A 127 -52.24 -43.59 15.98
C SER A 127 -51.88 -42.20 15.45
N ASP A 128 -52.89 -41.38 15.18
CA ASP A 128 -52.70 -39.99 14.74
C ASP A 128 -51.85 -39.18 15.73
N ALA A 129 -51.99 -39.44 17.03
CA ALA A 129 -51.19 -38.80 18.07
C ALA A 129 -49.69 -39.15 17.93
N MET A 130 -49.37 -40.41 17.63
CA MET A 130 -47.99 -40.87 17.44
C MET A 130 -47.38 -40.29 16.15
N LEU A 131 -48.15 -40.24 15.06
CA LEU A 131 -47.73 -39.62 13.80
C LEU A 131 -47.44 -38.12 14.00
N ARG A 132 -48.38 -37.38 14.60
CA ARG A 132 -48.20 -35.96 14.93
C ARG A 132 -46.95 -35.74 15.80
N HIS A 133 -46.78 -36.53 16.85
CA HIS A 133 -45.59 -36.42 17.71
C HIS A 133 -44.28 -36.64 16.92
N ARG A 134 -44.19 -37.68 16.09
CA ARG A 134 -42.99 -37.93 15.28
C ARG A 134 -42.71 -36.79 14.30
N ARG A 135 -43.74 -36.27 13.64
CA ARG A 135 -43.60 -35.14 12.69
C ARG A 135 -43.19 -33.86 13.41
N GLU A 136 -43.71 -33.61 14.60
CA GLU A 136 -43.34 -32.44 15.40
C GLU A 136 -41.89 -32.54 15.88
N VAL A 137 -41.44 -33.71 16.33
CA VAL A 137 -40.02 -33.95 16.66
C VAL A 137 -39.12 -33.73 15.44
N ALA A 138 -39.52 -34.21 14.26
CA ALA A 138 -38.76 -33.97 13.03
C ALA A 138 -38.72 -32.48 12.65
N ARG A 139 -39.83 -31.75 12.83
CA ARG A 139 -39.89 -30.29 12.66
C ARG A 139 -38.95 -29.57 13.62
N SER A 140 -39.00 -29.87 14.92
CA SER A 140 -38.09 -29.28 15.91
C SER A 140 -36.62 -29.52 15.56
N ARG A 141 -36.26 -30.73 15.09
CA ARG A 141 -34.90 -31.02 14.61
C ARG A 141 -34.52 -30.23 13.37
N ARG A 142 -35.44 -30.03 12.41
CA ARG A 142 -35.22 -29.18 11.24
C ARG A 142 -34.97 -27.73 11.64
N ILE A 143 -35.76 -27.20 12.58
CA ILE A 143 -35.60 -25.83 13.11
C ILE A 143 -34.23 -25.67 13.77
N MET A 144 -33.87 -26.57 14.69
CA MET A 144 -32.57 -26.52 15.36
C MET A 144 -31.40 -26.52 14.37
N ARG A 145 -31.38 -27.46 13.42
CA ARG A 145 -30.33 -27.51 12.40
C ARG A 145 -30.26 -26.23 11.57
N ALA A 146 -31.40 -25.69 11.15
CA ALA A 146 -31.41 -24.45 10.38
C ALA A 146 -30.88 -23.26 11.21
N GLN A 147 -31.11 -23.24 12.52
CA GLN A 147 -30.58 -22.22 13.42
C GLN A 147 -29.07 -22.35 13.63
N GLU A 148 -28.57 -23.57 13.81
CA GLU A 148 -27.13 -23.86 13.91
C GLU A 148 -26.39 -23.42 12.63
N GLU A 149 -26.94 -23.75 11.46
CA GLU A 149 -26.37 -23.34 10.17
C GLU A 149 -26.44 -21.83 9.94
N LEU A 150 -27.50 -21.16 10.42
CA LEU A 150 -27.61 -19.71 10.37
C LEU A 150 -26.54 -19.03 11.24
N GLU A 151 -26.32 -19.54 12.45
CA GLU A 151 -25.26 -19.05 13.34
C GLU A 151 -23.88 -19.27 12.70
N HIS A 152 -23.64 -20.44 12.13
CA HIS A 152 -22.41 -20.73 11.39
C HIS A 152 -22.19 -19.75 10.21
N ALA A 153 -23.23 -19.45 9.44
CA ALA A 153 -23.16 -18.50 8.34
C ALA A 153 -22.83 -17.07 8.82
N ARG A 154 -23.39 -16.65 9.96
CA ARG A 154 -23.09 -15.34 10.57
C ARG A 154 -21.63 -15.27 11.03
N ASP A 155 -21.16 -16.29 11.73
CA ASP A 155 -19.75 -16.42 12.12
C ASP A 155 -18.81 -16.35 10.91
N GLN A 156 -19.21 -16.97 9.79
CA GLN A 156 -18.44 -16.95 8.56
C GLN A 156 -18.32 -15.54 8.00
N VAL A 157 -19.38 -14.73 8.01
CA VAL A 157 -19.33 -13.31 7.60
C VAL A 157 -18.29 -12.54 8.42
N ASP A 158 -18.31 -12.69 9.74
CA ASP A 158 -17.40 -11.98 10.63
C ASP A 158 -15.94 -12.44 10.45
N ARG A 159 -15.70 -13.74 10.24
CA ARG A 159 -14.38 -14.25 9.85
C ARG A 159 -13.89 -13.63 8.55
N ARG A 160 -14.74 -13.53 7.51
CA ARG A 160 -14.36 -12.90 6.24
C ARG A 160 -14.09 -11.41 6.37
N ARG A 161 -14.83 -10.70 7.23
CA ARG A 161 -14.53 -9.29 7.57
C ARG A 161 -13.18 -9.16 8.25
N ALA A 162 -12.85 -10.04 9.20
CA ALA A 162 -11.56 -10.05 9.86
C ALA A 162 -10.41 -10.36 8.88
N GLU A 163 -10.59 -11.31 7.95
CA GLU A 163 -9.64 -11.59 6.87
C GLU A 163 -9.37 -10.35 6.01
N ARG A 164 -10.43 -9.62 5.61
CA ARG A 164 -10.31 -8.37 4.85
C ARG A 164 -9.49 -7.33 5.61
N VAL A 165 -9.78 -7.11 6.90
CA VAL A 165 -9.04 -6.15 7.73
C VAL A 165 -7.57 -6.54 7.86
N ALA A 166 -7.28 -7.84 8.02
CA ALA A 166 -5.91 -8.34 8.05
C ALA A 166 -5.18 -8.09 6.72
N ALA A 167 -5.84 -8.36 5.59
CA ALA A 167 -5.31 -8.11 4.25
C ALA A 167 -5.00 -6.62 4.03
N VAL A 168 -5.90 -5.71 4.43
CA VAL A 168 -5.65 -4.26 4.36
C VAL A 168 -4.37 -3.88 5.13
N ARG A 169 -4.23 -4.35 6.37
CA ARG A 169 -3.04 -4.06 7.19
C ARG A 169 -1.76 -4.60 6.57
N GLN A 170 -1.80 -5.82 6.04
CA GLN A 170 -0.67 -6.44 5.37
C GLN A 170 -0.25 -5.63 4.13
N HIS A 171 -1.20 -5.22 3.30
CA HIS A 171 -0.93 -4.42 2.09
C HIS A 171 -0.43 -3.02 2.41
N GLN A 172 -0.98 -2.36 3.43
CA GLN A 172 -0.47 -1.07 3.91
C GLN A 172 0.98 -1.18 4.38
N ALA A 173 1.30 -2.21 5.18
CA ALA A 173 2.66 -2.46 5.63
C ALA A 173 3.61 -2.73 4.45
N ALA A 174 3.17 -3.52 3.47
CA ALA A 174 3.98 -3.83 2.28
C ALA A 174 4.21 -2.58 1.41
N ALA A 175 3.18 -1.77 1.19
CA ALA A 175 3.23 -0.54 0.39
C ALA A 175 4.14 0.55 1.00
N SER A 176 4.38 0.52 2.31
CA SER A 176 5.32 1.43 2.97
C SER A 176 6.79 1.19 2.60
N GLY A 177 7.13 -0.02 2.12
CA GLY A 177 8.48 -0.43 1.78
C GLY A 177 9.11 0.38 0.64
N PRO A 178 8.48 0.46 -0.54
CA PRO A 178 8.94 1.31 -1.64
C PRO A 178 9.07 2.78 -1.24
N GLY A 179 8.10 3.33 -0.49
CA GLY A 179 8.14 4.72 -0.03
C GLY A 179 9.34 5.00 0.89
N THR A 180 9.60 4.11 1.84
CA THR A 180 10.76 4.22 2.74
C THR A 180 12.09 4.16 1.97
N ARG A 181 12.19 3.25 0.99
CA ARG A 181 13.38 3.14 0.12
C ARG A 181 13.57 4.38 -0.75
N ALA A 182 12.49 4.97 -1.26
CA ALA A 182 12.54 6.19 -2.06
C ALA A 182 13.05 7.39 -1.25
N ARG A 183 12.59 7.58 0.00
CA ARG A 183 13.11 8.63 0.89
C ARG A 183 14.62 8.47 1.11
N GLY A 184 15.06 7.25 1.45
CA GLY A 184 16.49 6.97 1.64
C GLY A 184 17.34 7.20 0.38
N LEU A 185 16.80 6.90 -0.81
CA LEU A 185 17.48 7.20 -2.08
C LEU A 185 17.61 8.71 -2.33
N VAL A 186 16.54 9.48 -2.11
CA VAL A 186 16.59 10.94 -2.27
C VAL A 186 17.61 11.55 -1.30
N GLU A 187 17.58 11.15 -0.03
CA GLU A 187 18.57 11.60 0.96
C GLU A 187 20.01 11.25 0.56
N LEU A 188 20.24 10.02 0.08
CA LEU A 188 21.55 9.58 -0.41
C LEU A 188 22.03 10.46 -1.57
N TYR A 189 21.19 10.68 -2.57
CA TYR A 189 21.58 11.44 -3.75
C TYR A 189 21.73 12.95 -3.47
N GLN A 190 20.96 13.51 -2.55
CA GLN A 190 21.19 14.86 -2.04
C GLN A 190 22.58 14.99 -1.39
N ARG A 191 23.00 14.01 -0.57
CA ARG A 191 24.35 13.98 0.01
C ARG A 191 25.45 13.85 -1.06
N ARG A 192 25.27 12.95 -2.04
CA ARG A 192 26.21 12.77 -3.16
C ARG A 192 26.40 14.06 -3.96
N LEU A 193 25.29 14.72 -4.29
CA LEU A 193 25.30 15.99 -5.00
C LEU A 193 26.01 17.08 -4.19
N ALA A 194 25.76 17.19 -2.88
CA ALA A 194 26.43 18.17 -2.03
C ALA A 194 27.95 17.96 -1.97
N GLU A 195 28.40 16.71 -1.84
CA GLU A 195 29.83 16.37 -1.76
C GLU A 195 30.55 16.55 -3.10
N TYR A 196 29.89 16.20 -4.21
CA TYR A 196 30.37 16.51 -5.55
C TYR A 196 30.53 18.03 -5.75
N LEU A 197 29.51 18.83 -5.44
CA LEU A 197 29.58 20.30 -5.59
C LEU A 197 30.66 20.91 -4.69
N ALA A 198 30.84 20.40 -3.47
CA ALA A 198 31.91 20.83 -2.57
C ALA A 198 33.31 20.45 -3.07
N ALA A 199 33.46 19.27 -3.68
CA ALA A 199 34.72 18.86 -4.31
C ALA A 199 35.03 19.73 -5.54
N LEU A 200 34.02 19.97 -6.38
CA LEU A 200 34.10 20.83 -7.56
C LEU A 200 34.52 22.26 -7.20
N ALA A 201 33.88 22.85 -6.18
CA ALA A 201 34.25 24.17 -5.69
C ALA A 201 35.66 24.22 -5.07
N ARG A 202 36.18 23.12 -4.53
CA ARG A 202 37.56 23.08 -4.00
C ARG A 202 38.62 22.98 -5.10
N ALA A 203 38.32 22.27 -6.18
CA ALA A 203 39.24 22.05 -7.29
C ALA A 203 39.35 23.26 -8.23
N HIS A 204 38.30 24.11 -8.30
CA HIS A 204 38.26 25.21 -9.26
C HIS A 204 39.04 26.47 -8.78
N PRO A 205 39.80 27.17 -9.64
CA PRO A 205 40.57 28.38 -9.26
C PRO A 205 39.72 29.51 -8.66
N HIS A 206 38.48 29.67 -9.15
CA HIS A 206 37.49 30.64 -8.63
C HIS A 206 36.46 30.00 -7.69
N GLY A 207 36.77 28.85 -7.13
CA GLY A 207 35.87 28.01 -6.34
C GLY A 207 35.17 28.71 -5.18
N ARG A 208 35.89 29.58 -4.44
CA ARG A 208 35.32 30.39 -3.34
C ARG A 208 34.16 31.27 -3.80
N THR A 209 34.24 31.78 -5.03
CA THR A 209 33.22 32.67 -5.62
C THR A 209 32.11 31.89 -6.33
N LEU A 210 32.39 30.66 -6.78
CA LEU A 210 31.42 29.77 -7.42
C LEU A 210 30.57 28.98 -6.43
N SER A 211 31.12 28.60 -5.28
CA SER A 211 30.44 27.79 -4.26
C SER A 211 29.03 28.26 -3.90
N PRO A 212 28.76 29.55 -3.63
CA PRO A 212 27.39 30.00 -3.31
C PRO A 212 26.45 30.01 -4.54
N LEU A 213 26.99 29.91 -5.76
CA LEU A 213 26.23 29.91 -7.01
C LEU A 213 25.90 28.48 -7.47
N LEU A 214 26.68 27.51 -7.01
CA LEU A 214 26.47 26.07 -7.20
C LEU A 214 25.49 25.55 -6.14
N THR A 215 24.25 26.02 -6.20
CA THR A 215 23.17 25.56 -5.32
C THR A 215 22.54 24.27 -5.83
N LEU A 216 22.21 23.39 -4.89
CA LEU A 216 21.51 22.14 -5.15
C LEU A 216 20.02 22.44 -5.32
N PRO A 217 19.39 22.14 -6.47
CA PRO A 217 17.95 22.26 -6.58
C PRO A 217 17.29 21.28 -5.58
N PRO A 218 16.26 21.70 -4.83
CA PRO A 218 15.60 20.82 -3.89
C PRO A 218 14.99 19.64 -4.67
N VAL A 219 15.44 18.43 -4.36
CA VAL A 219 14.88 17.22 -4.95
C VAL A 219 13.58 16.90 -4.22
N ALA A 220 12.45 17.24 -4.85
CA ALA A 220 11.13 16.96 -4.29
C ALA A 220 10.87 15.45 -4.22
N LEU A 221 10.29 15.00 -3.11
CA LEU A 221 9.79 13.64 -3.00
C LEU A 221 8.55 13.47 -3.89
N PRO A 222 8.42 12.35 -4.62
CA PRO A 222 7.20 12.05 -5.34
C PRO A 222 5.97 11.99 -4.42
N THR A 223 4.80 12.35 -4.92
CA THR A 223 3.54 12.40 -4.14
C THR A 223 3.17 11.05 -3.52
N TRP A 224 3.39 9.95 -4.24
CA TRP A 224 3.14 8.58 -3.74
C TRP A 224 4.00 8.21 -2.52
N VAL A 225 5.13 8.90 -2.31
CA VAL A 225 5.99 8.74 -1.12
C VAL A 225 5.45 9.57 0.05
N LEU A 226 4.78 10.69 -0.22
CA LEU A 226 4.20 11.58 0.79
C LEU A 226 2.90 11.00 1.36
N GLU A 227 2.04 10.44 0.51
CA GLU A 227 0.76 9.84 0.88
C GLU A 227 0.92 8.62 1.81
N THR A 228 1.98 7.83 1.62
CA THR A 228 2.30 6.69 2.49
C THR A 228 2.83 7.06 3.88
N SER A 229 3.11 8.35 4.12
CA SER A 229 3.57 8.90 5.41
C SER A 229 2.47 9.53 6.25
N SER A 230 1.25 9.61 5.73
CA SER A 230 0.11 10.05 6.54
C SER A 230 -0.42 8.83 7.30
N PRO A 231 -0.10 8.63 8.59
CA PRO A 231 -1.01 7.86 9.43
C PRO A 231 -2.30 8.68 9.37
N SER A 232 -3.32 8.16 8.71
CA SER A 232 -4.61 8.80 8.73
C SER A 232 -4.98 9.02 10.20
N ALA A 233 -4.92 10.28 10.61
CA ALA A 233 -5.71 10.82 11.68
C ALA A 233 -7.18 10.78 11.22
N ASP A 234 -7.69 9.59 10.91
CA ASP A 234 -9.12 9.29 10.96
C ASP A 234 -9.40 8.78 12.38
N THR A 235 -9.14 9.68 13.32
CA THR A 235 -9.95 9.75 14.53
C THR A 235 -11.35 10.10 14.05
N GLY A 236 -12.29 9.22 14.36
CA GLY A 236 -13.68 9.23 13.92
C GLY A 236 -14.30 10.59 13.62
N SER A 237 -14.99 10.65 12.49
CA SER A 237 -16.09 11.58 12.33
C SER A 237 -17.13 11.00 11.37
N SER A 238 -18.29 10.66 11.96
CA SER A 238 -19.65 10.74 11.39
C SER A 238 -19.97 9.75 10.25
N LEU A 239 -20.93 8.82 10.31
CA LEU A 239 -22.23 8.69 11.00
C LEU A 239 -22.54 7.21 11.25
#